data_AF-G5JEZ1-F1
#
_entry.id   AF-G5JEZ1-F1
#
_cell.length_a   1.000
_cell.length_b   1.000
_cell.length_c   1.000
_cell.angle_alpha   90.00
_cell.angle_beta   90.00
_cell.angle_gamma   90.00
#
_symmetry.space_group_name_H-M   'P 1'
#
loop_
_entity.id
_entity.type
_entity.pdbx_description
1 polymer ?
#
loop_
_entity_poly.entity_id
_entity_poly.type
_entity_poly.pdbx_seq_one_letter_code
_entity_poly.pdbx_strand_id
1 'polypeptide(L)' 'MGRKKGSGWKHPKMGQWWPSKKDYHKYWAKHIKPKSRKQKEKEAKELEELENSLTLYENWEYSVYFLDKDLD' A
#
# COMPACT_ATOMS: atom_id res chain seq x y z
N MET A 1 16.42 21.83 -28.76
CA MET A 1 15.82 22.44 -27.56
C MET A 1 16.26 21.66 -26.32
N GLY A 2 17.39 22.04 -25.71
CA GLY A 2 17.93 21.34 -24.54
C GLY A 2 17.19 21.74 -23.27
N ARG A 3 16.48 20.80 -22.63
CA ARG A 3 15.94 21.00 -21.27
C ARG A 3 17.11 21.19 -20.31
N LYS A 4 17.18 22.35 -19.62
CA LYS A 4 18.21 22.63 -18.60
C LYS A 4 18.19 21.51 -17.56
N LYS A 5 19.31 20.79 -17.39
CA LYS A 5 19.54 19.87 -16.27
C LYS A 5 19.30 20.65 -14.97
N GLY A 6 18.20 20.37 -14.26
CA GLY A 6 17.91 20.97 -12.95
C GLY A 6 16.60 21.76 -12.81
N SER A 7 15.72 21.84 -13.81
CA SER A 7 14.42 22.51 -13.64
C SER A 7 13.37 21.61 -12.98
N GLY A 8 13.69 21.05 -11.81
CA GLY A 8 12.78 20.22 -11.03
C GLY A 8 12.99 20.45 -9.54
N TRP A 9 11.97 20.17 -8.75
CA TRP A 9 12.05 20.16 -7.30
C TRP A 9 12.25 18.72 -6.83
N LYS A 10 13.37 18.45 -6.15
CA LYS A 10 13.58 17.16 -5.47
C LYS A 10 12.85 17.16 -4.14
N HIS A 11 11.97 16.20 -3.93
CA HIS A 11 11.26 16.03 -2.67
C HIS A 11 12.27 15.69 -1.55
N PRO A 12 12.31 16.43 -0.43
CA PRO A 12 13.38 16.33 0.57
C PRO A 12 13.40 14.99 1.30
N LYS A 13 12.25 14.35 1.53
CA LYS A 13 12.17 13.03 2.21
C LYS A 13 12.25 11.84 1.25
N MET A 14 11.34 11.77 0.28
CA MET A 14 11.27 10.66 -0.69
C MET A 14 12.36 10.69 -1.78
N GLY A 15 13.13 11.77 -1.92
CA GLY A 15 14.18 11.90 -2.94
C GLY A 15 13.68 11.99 -4.39
N GLN A 16 12.36 11.94 -4.60
CA GLN A 16 11.71 11.94 -5.91
C GLN A 16 11.75 13.32 -6.57
N TRP A 17 12.06 13.38 -7.86
CA TRP A 17 12.09 14.63 -8.62
C TRP A 17 10.73 14.95 -9.23
N TRP A 18 10.27 16.18 -9.03
CA TRP A 18 9.01 16.70 -9.55
C TRP A 18 9.26 17.91 -10.44
N PRO A 19 8.39 18.21 -11.42
CA PRO A 19 8.52 19.43 -12.23
C PRO A 19 8.50 20.70 -11.37
N SER A 20 7.70 20.72 -10.30
CA SER A 20 7.71 21.77 -9.28
C SER A 20 7.14 21.28 -7.94
N LYS A 21 7.40 22.03 -6.86
CA LYS A 21 6.73 21.80 -5.55
C LYS A 21 5.21 21.88 -5.67
N LYS A 22 4.67 22.76 -6.53
CA LYS A 22 3.22 22.90 -6.73
C LYS A 22 2.61 21.66 -7.38
N ASP A 23 3.31 21.04 -8.33
CA ASP A 23 2.82 19.83 -9.00
C ASP A 23 2.76 18.63 -8.05
N TYR A 24 3.72 18.51 -7.13
CA TYR A 24 3.66 17.53 -6.03
C TYR A 24 2.39 17.72 -5.17
N HIS A 25 2.10 18.95 -4.74
CA HIS A 25 0.92 19.21 -3.90
C HIS A 25 -0.39 18.96 -4.67
N LYS A 26 -0.45 19.27 -5.97
CA LYS A 26 -1.60 18.96 -6.83
C LYS A 26 -1.81 17.44 -7.00
N TYR A 27 -0.73 16.69 -7.19
CA TYR A 27 -0.77 15.23 -7.26
C TYR A 27 -1.37 14.65 -5.97
N TRP A 28 -0.82 15.03 -4.82
CA TRP A 28 -1.30 14.57 -3.53
C TRP A 28 -2.70 15.07 -3.19
N ALA A 29 -3.08 16.29 -3.53
CA ALA A 29 -4.46 16.76 -3.34
C ALA A 29 -5.49 15.89 -4.10
N LYS A 30 -5.11 15.29 -5.23
CA LYS A 30 -5.97 14.32 -5.95
C LYS A 30 -6.00 12.94 -5.28
N HIS A 31 -4.93 12.53 -4.60
CA HIS A 31 -4.76 11.18 -4.03
C HIS A 31 -5.08 11.10 -2.53
N ILE A 32 -5.06 12.22 -1.80
CA ILE A 32 -5.47 12.36 -0.39
C ILE A 32 -6.93 12.83 -0.32
N LYS A 33 -7.72 12.63 -1.38
CA LYS A 33 -9.16 12.92 -1.28
C LYS A 33 -9.69 12.15 -0.06
N PRO A 34 -10.33 12.83 0.91
CA PRO A 34 -10.84 12.15 2.08
C PRO A 34 -11.78 11.04 1.60
N LYS A 35 -11.43 9.80 1.93
CA LYS A 35 -12.24 8.63 1.58
C LYS A 35 -13.62 8.84 2.19
N SER A 36 -14.67 8.61 1.38
CA SER A 36 -16.04 8.65 1.89
C SER A 36 -16.21 7.59 2.98
N ARG A 37 -17.20 7.77 3.86
CA ARG A 37 -17.52 6.79 4.91
C ARG A 37 -17.72 5.38 4.33
N LYS A 38 -18.43 5.26 3.21
CA LYS A 38 -18.64 3.99 2.50
C LYS A 38 -17.36 3.36 1.97
N GLN A 39 -16.42 4.16 1.47
CA GLN A 39 -15.12 3.65 1.02
C GLN A 39 -14.27 3.15 2.19
N LYS A 40 -14.31 3.83 3.33
CA LYS A 40 -13.62 3.38 4.54
C LYS A 40 -14.22 2.08 5.09
N GLU A 41 -15.54 1.96 5.12
CA GLU A 41 -16.23 0.73 5.54
C GLU A 41 -15.91 -0.44 4.60
N LYS A 42 -15.84 -0.19 3.28
CA LYS A 42 -15.43 -1.21 2.31
C LYS A 42 -13.99 -1.68 2.52
N GLU A 43 -13.03 -0.77 2.70
CA GLU A 43 -11.63 -1.13 2.94
C GLU A 43 -11.43 -1.86 4.27
N ALA A 44 -12.18 -1.49 5.32
CA ALA A 44 -12.13 -2.21 6.58
C ALA A 44 -12.61 -3.66 6.42
N LYS A 45 -13.67 -3.87 5.64
CA LYS A 45 -14.17 -5.22 5.34
C LYS A 45 -13.19 -6.03 4.47
N GLU A 46 -12.57 -5.42 3.47
CA GLU A 46 -11.55 -6.08 2.65
C GLU A 46 -10.31 -6.46 3.48
N LEU A 47 -9.92 -5.63 4.45
CA LEU A 47 -8.84 -5.96 5.39
C LEU A 47 -9.22 -7.11 6.33
N GLU A 48 -10.44 -7.10 6.87
CA GLU A 48 -10.95 -8.20 7.72
C GLU A 48 -11.02 -9.52 6.94
N GLU A 49 -11.46 -9.50 5.68
CA GLU A 49 -11.45 -10.67 4.80
C GLU A 49 -10.01 -11.17 4.52
N LEU A 50 -9.06 -10.25 4.31
CA LEU A 50 -7.65 -10.60 4.13
C LEU A 50 -7.04 -11.21 5.41
N GLU A 51 -7.26 -10.61 6.57
CA GLU A 51 -6.78 -11.14 7.86
C GLU A 51 -7.35 -12.53 8.16
N ASN A 52 -8.64 -12.74 7.88
CA ASN A 52 -9.28 -14.06 8.01
C ASN A 52 -8.66 -15.08 7.05
N SER A 53 -8.37 -14.68 5.81
CA SER A 53 -7.72 -15.57 4.83
C SER A 53 -6.28 -15.94 5.23
N LEU A 54 -5.53 -14.97 5.78
CA LEU A 54 -4.17 -15.19 6.30
C LEU A 54 -4.19 -16.16 7.49
N THR A 55 -5.13 -15.97 8.42
CA THR A 55 -5.30 -16.82 9.60
C THR A 55 -5.69 -18.25 9.21
N LEU A 56 -6.57 -18.42 8.22
CA LEU A 56 -6.94 -19.74 7.69
C LEU A 56 -5.75 -20.43 7.03
N TYR A 57 -4.92 -19.68 6.30
CA TYR A 57 -3.70 -20.19 5.67
C TYR A 57 -2.66 -20.64 6.72
N GLU A 58 -2.39 -19.82 7.74
CA GLU A 58 -1.49 -20.17 8.84
C GLU A 58 -1.97 -21.40 9.62
N ASN A 59 -3.28 -21.49 9.90
CA ASN A 59 -3.87 -22.66 10.55
C ASN A 59 -3.79 -23.93 9.68
N TRP A 60 -3.90 -23.80 8.37
CA TRP A 60 -3.74 -24.91 7.43
C TRP A 60 -2.27 -25.37 7.36
N GLU A 61 -1.32 -24.45 7.25
CA GLU A 61 0.12 -24.78 7.30
C GLU A 61 0.50 -25.45 8.61
N TYR A 62 0.01 -24.94 9.75
CA TYR A 62 0.21 -25.56 11.06
C TYR A 62 -0.38 -26.97 11.08
N SER A 63 -1.63 -27.15 10.61
CA SER A 63 -2.26 -28.46 10.61
C SER A 63 -1.49 -29.48 9.75
N VAL A 64 -1.02 -29.09 8.56
CA VAL A 64 -0.23 -29.98 7.69
C VAL A 64 1.14 -30.29 8.31
N TYR A 65 1.82 -29.31 8.88
CA TYR A 65 3.16 -29.48 9.44
C TYR A 65 3.19 -30.40 10.68
N PHE A 66 2.10 -30.42 11.46
CA PHE A 66 1.98 -31.30 12.62
C PHE A 66 1.34 -32.65 12.27
N LEU A 67 0.42 -32.73 11.30
CA LEU A 67 -0.14 -34.01 10.84
C LEU A 67 0.88 -34.90 10.13
N ASP A 68 1.87 -34.31 9.43
CA ASP A 68 2.97 -35.08 8.81
C ASP A 68 4.02 -35.58 9.83
N LYS A 69 4.02 -35.05 11.07
CA LYS A 69 5.01 -35.42 12.11
C LYS A 69 4.51 -36.45 13.13
N ASP A 70 3.24 -36.81 13.12
CA ASP A 70 2.68 -37.88 13.95
C ASP A 70 2.66 -39.25 13.21
N LEU A 71 3.40 -39.37 12.10
CA LEU A 71 3.59 -40.59 11.29
C LEU A 71 4.96 -41.27 11.49
N ASP A 72 5.53 -41.18 12.71
CA ASP A 72 6.65 -42.01 13.18
C ASP A 72 6.22 -42.92 14.35
#